data_AF-A0A914RQW4-F1
#
_entry.id   AF-A0A914RQW4-F1
#
_cell.length_a   1.000
_cell.length_b   1.000
_cell.length_c   1.000
_cell.angle_alpha   90.00
_cell.angle_beta   90.00
_cell.angle_gamma   90.00
#
_symmetry.space_group_name_H-M   'P 1'
#
loop_
_entity.id
_entity.type
_entity.pdbx_description
1 polymer ?
#
loop_
_entity_poly.entity_id
_entity_poly.type
_entity_poly.pdbx_seq_one_letter_code
_entity_poly.pdbx_strand_id
1 'polypeptide(L)'
;MKGIQGFRNSCYLDATLYAMFVQSTAFDKSVSVLISCFLCSMMSLFVPIKWFHFVRADHVYKLRQLLEQLLPEMPGLTSDEKDPEEVLIALFDKVLKVEPFLLLRDVTEGTIDPVYICPLITEDLWSGEQRRLITVQSIVERSLFASNVQFAKDPKILILQLPRYGQQKVFDKIIPQQELDITHLVFDSKRPCTMCGKAADLICPECFLTKEVLLGEMNSSLSRRSQAIAQRKLQLMAVLCIEMSHYVTFVRAINANKWLMFDSMADRVGLSDGYNVPEVSVTLHLYI
;
A
#
# COMPACT_ATOMS: atom_id res chain seq x y z
N MET A 1 -24.00 5.60 10.03
CA MET A 1 -23.16 4.88 9.05
C MET A 1 -22.07 5.83 8.60
N LYS A 2 -20.83 5.36 8.55
CA LYS A 2 -19.68 6.13 8.04
C LYS A 2 -18.90 5.26 7.07
N GLY A 3 -18.30 5.85 6.05
CA GLY A 3 -17.53 5.16 5.02
C GLY A 3 -18.35 4.78 3.79
N ILE A 4 -17.79 3.88 2.98
CA ILE A 4 -18.38 3.40 1.73
C ILE A 4 -19.19 2.14 2.02
N GLN A 5 -20.46 2.12 1.64
CA GLN A 5 -21.31 0.95 1.84
C GLN A 5 -20.97 -0.15 0.83
N GLY A 6 -20.59 -1.33 1.32
CA GLY A 6 -20.30 -2.48 0.48
C GLY A 6 -21.54 -3.15 -0.08
N PHE A 7 -21.42 -3.75 -1.26
CA PHE A 7 -22.48 -4.46 -1.96
C PHE A 7 -21.90 -5.47 -2.96
N ARG A 8 -22.29 -6.75 -2.85
CA ARG A 8 -21.89 -7.83 -3.79
C ARG A 8 -20.38 -7.88 -4.04
N ASN A 9 -19.64 -8.47 -3.10
CA ASN A 9 -18.21 -8.73 -3.20
C ASN A 9 -17.36 -7.49 -3.54
N SER A 10 -17.81 -6.29 -3.15
CA SER A 10 -17.14 -5.03 -3.50
C SER A 10 -16.03 -4.61 -2.54
N CYS A 11 -15.80 -5.35 -1.44
CA CYS A 11 -14.89 -4.94 -0.36
C CYS A 11 -13.48 -4.59 -0.85
N TYR A 12 -12.96 -5.32 -1.86
CA TYR A 12 -11.67 -5.03 -2.51
C TYR A 12 -11.59 -3.60 -3.05
N LEU A 13 -12.66 -3.13 -3.72
CA LEU A 13 -12.71 -1.80 -4.31
C LEU A 13 -13.07 -0.74 -3.26
N ASP A 14 -14.00 -1.05 -2.35
CA ASP A 14 -14.43 -0.11 -1.30
C ASP A 14 -13.25 0.27 -0.40
N ALA A 15 -12.51 -0.72 0.10
CA ALA A 15 -11.35 -0.51 0.95
C ALA A 15 -10.22 0.21 0.21
N THR A 16 -9.99 -0.13 -1.07
CA THR A 16 -8.97 0.52 -1.91
C THR A 16 -9.29 1.99 -2.18
N LEU A 17 -10.52 2.31 -2.59
CA LEU A 17 -10.96 3.69 -2.82
C LEU A 17 -10.90 4.52 -1.54
N TYR A 18 -11.26 3.91 -0.40
CA TYR A 18 -11.17 4.56 0.89
C TYR A 18 -9.72 4.89 1.25
N ALA A 19 -8.80 3.94 1.06
CA ALA A 19 -7.36 4.12 1.30
C ALA A 19 -6.75 5.23 0.44
N MET A 20 -7.13 5.29 -0.84
CA MET A 20 -6.49 6.20 -1.80
C MET A 20 -7.01 7.64 -1.75
N PHE A 21 -8.32 7.85 -1.54
CA PHE A 21 -8.94 9.14 -1.87
C PHE A 21 -9.66 9.82 -0.71
N VAL A 22 -9.94 9.10 0.38
CA VAL A 22 -10.68 9.67 1.51
C VAL A 22 -9.77 10.42 2.46
N GLN A 23 -8.60 9.86 2.76
CA GLN A 23 -7.62 10.44 3.69
C GLN A 23 -6.26 10.74 3.03
N SER A 24 -6.20 10.79 1.70
CA SER A 24 -4.99 11.15 0.96
C SER A 24 -5.32 12.06 -0.20
N THR A 25 -4.45 13.05 -0.43
CA THR A 25 -4.49 13.95 -1.60
C THR A 25 -3.46 13.54 -2.65
N ALA A 26 -2.73 12.45 -2.43
CA ALA A 26 -1.63 12.03 -3.30
C ALA A 26 -2.08 11.76 -4.74
N PHE A 27 -3.34 11.33 -4.90
CA PHE A 27 -3.92 10.97 -6.20
C PHE A 27 -4.87 12.04 -6.77
N ASP A 28 -5.03 13.20 -6.12
CA ASP A 28 -5.98 14.24 -6.57
C ASP A 28 -5.64 14.75 -7.98
N LYS A 29 -4.35 14.91 -8.29
CA LYS A 29 -3.86 15.29 -9.63
C LYS A 29 -4.09 14.21 -10.68
N SER A 30 -4.02 12.95 -10.29
CA SER A 30 -4.31 11.80 -11.17
C SER A 30 -5.77 11.77 -11.59
N VAL A 31 -6.67 12.23 -10.71
CA VAL A 31 -8.11 12.25 -10.99
C VAL A 31 -8.51 13.42 -11.90
N SER A 32 -7.83 14.57 -11.84
CA SER A 32 -8.23 15.78 -12.59
C SER A 32 -8.08 15.69 -14.12
N VAL A 33 -7.43 14.64 -14.65
CA VAL A 33 -7.13 14.46 -16.09
C VAL A 33 -8.27 13.72 -16.83
N LEU A 34 -9.26 13.22 -16.10
CA LEU A 34 -10.25 12.26 -16.60
C LEU A 34 -11.29 12.81 -17.60
N ILE A 35 -11.72 11.88 -18.47
CA ILE A 35 -12.92 11.93 -19.31
C ILE A 35 -14.15 12.25 -18.44
N SER A 36 -15.00 13.17 -18.91
CA SER A 36 -16.10 13.79 -18.14
C SER A 36 -16.96 12.80 -17.35
N CYS A 37 -17.30 11.62 -17.90
CA CYS A 37 -18.18 10.65 -17.26
C CYS A 37 -17.54 9.89 -16.07
N PHE A 38 -16.28 9.45 -16.18
CA PHE A 38 -15.62 8.72 -15.08
C PHE A 38 -15.24 9.68 -13.95
N LEU A 39 -14.85 10.92 -14.29
CA LEU A 39 -14.66 11.99 -13.32
C LEU A 39 -15.95 12.28 -12.54
N CYS A 40 -17.11 12.35 -13.21
CA CYS A 40 -18.40 12.51 -12.53
C CYS A 40 -18.70 11.38 -11.54
N SER A 41 -18.45 10.12 -11.91
CA SER A 41 -18.65 8.97 -11.01
C SER A 41 -17.72 9.00 -9.80
N MET A 42 -16.44 9.30 -10.02
CA MET A 42 -15.45 9.47 -8.95
C MET A 42 -15.80 10.64 -8.01
N MET A 43 -16.19 11.79 -8.58
CA MET A 43 -16.65 12.95 -7.80
C MET A 43 -17.94 12.63 -7.02
N SER A 44 -18.83 11.81 -7.56
CA SER A 44 -20.03 11.34 -6.86
C SER A 44 -19.72 10.42 -5.67
N LEU A 45 -18.48 9.94 -5.56
CA LEU A 45 -17.98 9.17 -4.41
C LEU A 45 -17.17 10.07 -3.46
N PHE A 46 -16.28 10.90 -4.00
CA PHE A 46 -15.35 11.71 -3.21
C PHE A 46 -15.95 12.96 -2.58
N VAL A 47 -16.92 13.61 -3.24
CA VAL A 47 -17.61 14.75 -2.63
C VAL A 47 -18.45 14.26 -1.45
N PRO A 48 -19.31 13.24 -1.59
CA PRO A 48 -20.13 12.83 -0.46
C PRO A 48 -19.35 12.25 0.70
N ILE A 49 -18.25 11.53 0.47
CA ILE A 49 -17.45 10.99 1.58
C ILE A 49 -16.71 12.10 2.37
N LYS A 50 -16.32 13.19 1.71
CA LYS A 50 -15.67 14.33 2.36
C LYS A 50 -16.67 15.19 3.16
N TRP A 51 -17.90 15.34 2.67
CA TRP A 51 -18.92 16.22 3.29
C TRP A 51 -19.90 15.49 4.22
N PHE A 52 -20.35 14.31 3.84
CA PHE A 52 -21.37 13.54 4.57
C PHE A 52 -20.79 12.30 5.27
N HIS A 53 -19.49 12.01 5.07
CA HIS A 53 -18.80 10.86 5.64
C HIS A 53 -19.42 9.50 5.30
N PHE A 54 -20.29 9.44 4.28
CA PHE A 54 -20.98 8.23 3.86
C PHE A 54 -21.23 8.23 2.36
N VAL A 55 -21.05 7.07 1.72
CA VAL A 55 -21.35 6.82 0.32
C VAL A 55 -22.19 5.56 0.21
N ARG A 56 -23.34 5.66 -0.46
CA ARG A 56 -24.25 4.53 -0.69
C ARG A 56 -23.70 3.61 -1.79
N ALA A 57 -24.00 2.33 -1.67
CA ALA A 57 -23.46 1.27 -2.54
C ALA A 57 -23.73 1.47 -4.05
N ASP A 58 -24.80 2.17 -4.42
CA ASP A 58 -25.15 2.40 -5.83
C ASP A 58 -24.13 3.28 -6.57
N HIS A 59 -23.42 4.15 -5.86
CA HIS A 59 -22.34 4.96 -6.45
C HIS A 59 -21.15 4.10 -6.83
N VAL A 60 -20.72 3.19 -5.94
CA VAL A 60 -19.66 2.23 -6.23
C VAL A 60 -20.10 1.24 -7.31
N TYR A 61 -21.35 0.78 -7.26
CA TYR A 61 -21.86 -0.13 -8.28
C TYR A 61 -21.83 0.49 -9.68
N LYS A 62 -22.26 1.76 -9.83
CA LYS A 62 -22.13 2.51 -11.09
C LYS A 62 -20.68 2.63 -11.55
N LEU A 63 -19.75 2.87 -10.61
CA LEU A 63 -18.32 2.88 -10.93
C LEU A 63 -17.84 1.53 -11.46
N ARG A 64 -18.25 0.41 -10.83
CA ARG A 64 -17.91 -0.94 -11.29
C ARG A 64 -18.47 -1.25 -12.68
N GLN A 65 -19.70 -0.81 -12.97
CA GLN A 65 -20.28 -0.94 -14.31
C GLN A 65 -19.46 -0.18 -15.37
N LEU A 66 -18.98 1.02 -15.05
CA LEU A 66 -18.11 1.78 -15.95
C LEU A 66 -16.75 1.13 -16.11
N LEU A 67 -16.15 0.63 -15.02
CA LEU A 67 -14.87 -0.08 -15.08
C LEU A 67 -14.99 -1.34 -15.94
N GLU A 68 -16.06 -2.11 -15.82
CA GLU A 68 -16.31 -3.31 -16.63
C GLU A 68 -16.48 -2.99 -18.13
N GLN A 69 -17.01 -1.80 -18.47
CA GLN A 69 -17.09 -1.33 -19.85
C GLN A 69 -15.72 -0.87 -20.39
N LEU A 70 -14.87 -0.30 -19.53
CA LEU A 70 -13.57 0.26 -19.90
C LEU A 70 -12.44 -0.78 -19.85
N LEU A 71 -12.63 -1.88 -19.12
CA LEU A 71 -11.67 -2.97 -18.89
C LEU A 71 -12.28 -4.32 -19.32
N PRO A 72 -12.48 -4.56 -20.63
CA PRO A 72 -13.05 -5.81 -21.11
C PRO A 72 -12.21 -7.05 -20.75
N GLU A 73 -10.92 -6.88 -20.47
CA GLU A 73 -10.02 -7.93 -20.00
C GLU A 73 -10.28 -8.39 -18.55
N MET A 74 -11.05 -7.62 -17.76
CA MET A 74 -11.34 -7.88 -16.36
C MET A 74 -12.85 -8.07 -16.13
N PRO A 75 -13.44 -9.18 -16.60
CA PRO A 75 -14.87 -9.44 -16.45
C PRO A 75 -15.25 -9.70 -14.99
N GLY A 76 -16.51 -9.46 -14.63
CA GLY A 76 -17.04 -9.80 -13.30
C GLY A 76 -16.75 -8.74 -12.23
N LEU A 77 -16.34 -7.52 -12.60
CA LEU A 77 -16.15 -6.42 -11.65
C LEU A 77 -17.42 -6.11 -10.84
N THR A 78 -18.61 -6.38 -11.40
CA THR A 78 -19.90 -6.14 -10.72
C THR A 78 -20.39 -7.30 -9.84
N SER A 79 -19.80 -8.49 -9.94
CA SER A 79 -20.24 -9.71 -9.24
C SER A 79 -19.18 -10.37 -8.36
N ASP A 80 -17.93 -10.34 -8.81
CA ASP A 80 -16.85 -11.15 -8.25
C ASP A 80 -15.92 -10.26 -7.41
N GLU A 81 -15.27 -10.90 -6.44
CA GLU A 81 -14.14 -10.29 -5.77
C GLU A 81 -12.91 -10.32 -6.70
N LYS A 82 -12.11 -9.25 -6.68
CA LYS A 82 -10.90 -9.10 -7.50
C LYS A 82 -9.72 -8.74 -6.62
N ASP A 83 -8.52 -9.02 -7.11
CA ASP A 83 -7.31 -8.60 -6.44
C ASP A 83 -7.07 -7.08 -6.62
N PRO A 84 -6.93 -6.31 -5.53
CA PRO A 84 -6.71 -4.86 -5.61
C PRO A 84 -5.52 -4.46 -6.45
N GLU A 85 -4.46 -5.27 -6.50
CA GLU A 85 -3.26 -4.98 -7.30
C GLU A 85 -3.56 -4.94 -8.80
N GLU A 86 -4.30 -5.93 -9.31
CA GLU A 86 -4.67 -5.99 -10.73
C GLU A 86 -5.60 -4.84 -11.08
N VAL A 87 -6.59 -4.57 -10.22
CA VAL A 87 -7.55 -3.48 -10.39
C VAL A 87 -6.84 -2.13 -10.40
N LEU A 88 -5.87 -1.91 -9.49
CA LEU A 88 -5.10 -0.67 -9.44
C LEU A 88 -4.21 -0.48 -10.65
N ILE A 89 -3.49 -1.52 -11.08
CA ILE A 89 -2.65 -1.46 -12.28
C ILE A 89 -3.51 -1.12 -13.51
N ALA A 90 -4.64 -1.81 -13.69
CA ALA A 90 -5.56 -1.54 -14.79
C ALA A 90 -6.18 -0.13 -14.70
N LEU A 91 -6.59 0.29 -13.49
CA LEU A 91 -7.11 1.64 -13.26
C LEU A 91 -6.08 2.71 -13.63
N PHE A 92 -4.82 2.59 -13.19
CA PHE A 92 -3.80 3.57 -13.49
C PHE A 92 -3.39 3.58 -14.96
N ASP A 93 -3.15 2.39 -15.53
CA ASP A 93 -2.58 2.26 -16.87
C ASP A 93 -3.62 2.42 -17.98
N LYS A 94 -4.82 1.87 -17.81
CA LYS A 94 -5.85 1.81 -18.87
C LYS A 94 -6.90 2.90 -18.73
N VAL A 95 -7.31 3.22 -17.50
CA VAL A 95 -8.41 4.16 -17.26
C VAL A 95 -7.90 5.58 -17.02
N LEU A 96 -6.99 5.76 -16.06
CA LEU A 96 -6.48 7.08 -15.68
C LEU A 96 -5.32 7.56 -16.55
N LYS A 97 -4.63 6.63 -17.23
CA LYS A 97 -3.46 6.91 -18.10
C LYS A 97 -2.40 7.74 -17.36
N VAL A 98 -2.14 7.42 -16.10
CA VAL A 98 -1.11 8.12 -15.30
C VAL A 98 0.26 7.50 -15.50
N GLU A 99 1.31 8.31 -15.38
CA GLU A 99 2.67 7.79 -15.40
C GLU A 99 2.94 6.92 -14.15
N PRO A 100 3.70 5.81 -14.28
CA PRO A 100 4.11 5.00 -13.15
C PRO A 100 4.80 5.78 -12.04
N PHE A 101 4.45 5.47 -10.79
CA PHE A 101 4.93 6.21 -9.62
C PHE A 101 6.37 5.82 -9.23
N LEU A 102 6.79 4.61 -9.61
CA LEU A 102 8.06 4.01 -9.25
C LEU A 102 8.87 3.75 -10.51
N LEU A 103 10.17 4.02 -10.41
CA LEU A 103 11.15 3.65 -11.43
C LEU A 103 12.15 2.72 -10.74
N LEU A 104 12.05 1.42 -10.99
CA LEU A 104 12.98 0.43 -10.45
C LEU A 104 14.16 0.30 -11.41
N ARG A 105 15.38 0.50 -10.89
CA ARG A 105 16.60 0.40 -11.65
C ARG A 105 17.35 -0.87 -11.25
N ASP A 106 17.67 -1.73 -12.21
CA ASP A 106 18.59 -2.84 -11.97
C ASP A 106 19.99 -2.30 -11.67
N VAL A 107 20.62 -2.78 -10.61
CA VAL A 107 21.93 -2.27 -10.16
C VAL A 107 23.04 -2.65 -11.16
N THR A 108 22.98 -3.84 -11.75
CA THR A 108 24.00 -4.41 -12.64
C THR A 108 23.86 -3.88 -14.07
N GLU A 109 22.66 -3.95 -14.64
CA GLU A 109 22.40 -3.59 -16.03
C GLU A 109 22.09 -2.09 -16.19
N GLY A 110 21.59 -1.45 -15.13
CA GLY A 110 21.15 -0.05 -15.18
C GLY A 110 19.85 0.18 -15.96
N THR A 111 19.17 -0.89 -16.36
CA THR A 111 17.84 -0.86 -16.97
C THR A 111 16.83 -0.28 -15.98
N ILE A 112 15.86 0.48 -16.48
CA ILE A 112 14.82 1.12 -15.66
C ILE A 112 13.47 0.55 -16.06
N ASP A 113 12.79 -0.05 -15.09
CA ASP A 113 11.45 -0.60 -15.21
C ASP A 113 10.43 0.31 -14.48
N PRO A 114 9.49 0.94 -15.20
CA PRO A 114 8.47 1.79 -14.60
C PRO A 114 7.28 0.97 -14.08
N VAL A 115 6.99 1.05 -12.79
CA VAL A 115 5.92 0.26 -12.14
C VAL A 115 5.03 1.10 -11.22
N TYR A 116 3.78 0.67 -11.01
CA TYR A 116 2.84 1.32 -10.08
C TYR A 116 2.94 0.77 -8.65
N ILE A 117 3.21 -0.54 -8.53
CA ILE A 117 3.27 -1.29 -7.28
C ILE A 117 4.63 -1.98 -7.20
N CYS A 118 5.25 -1.95 -6.03
CA CYS A 118 6.49 -2.67 -5.75
C CYS A 118 6.15 -4.03 -5.11
N PRO A 119 6.26 -5.15 -5.85
CA PRO A 119 6.12 -6.48 -5.27
C PRO A 119 7.32 -6.76 -4.37
N LEU A 120 7.06 -7.07 -3.10
CA LEU A 120 8.11 -7.51 -2.19
C LEU A 120 8.24 -9.02 -2.26
N ILE A 121 9.44 -9.48 -2.60
CA ILE A 121 9.80 -10.89 -2.63
C ILE A 121 10.48 -11.28 -1.32
N THR A 122 10.29 -12.54 -0.94
CA THR A 122 10.96 -13.14 0.23
C THR A 122 11.88 -14.24 -0.23
N GLU A 123 13.10 -14.24 0.32
CA GLU A 123 13.98 -15.41 0.26
C GLU A 123 13.54 -16.47 1.29
N ASP A 124 13.95 -17.72 1.14
CA ASP A 124 13.63 -18.78 2.11
C ASP A 124 14.40 -18.66 3.44
N LEU A 125 15.38 -17.75 3.50
CA LEU A 125 16.39 -17.58 4.55
C LEU A 125 15.93 -16.67 5.72
N TRP A 126 14.71 -16.87 6.21
CA TRP A 126 14.24 -16.19 7.43
C TRP A 126 14.42 -17.08 8.65
N SER A 127 15.00 -16.55 9.72
CA SER A 127 15.05 -17.26 11.01
C SER A 127 13.64 -17.45 11.59
N GLY A 128 13.48 -18.42 12.49
CA GLY A 128 12.19 -18.70 13.11
C GLY A 128 11.61 -17.50 13.85
N GLU A 129 12.45 -16.61 14.39
CA GLU A 129 12.01 -15.37 15.04
C GLU A 129 11.54 -14.33 14.01
N GLN A 130 12.26 -14.19 12.88
CA GLN A 130 11.86 -13.26 11.81
C GLN A 130 10.53 -13.64 11.17
N ARG A 131 10.24 -14.95 11.05
CA ARG A 131 8.92 -15.42 10.59
C ARG A 131 7.78 -15.06 11.56
N ARG A 132 8.06 -14.91 12.86
CA ARG A 132 7.04 -14.51 13.85
C ARG A 132 6.74 -13.02 13.82
N LEU A 133 7.76 -12.18 13.61
CA LEU A 133 7.60 -10.73 13.65
C LEU A 133 8.69 -10.02 12.84
N ILE A 134 8.28 -9.17 11.92
CA ILE A 134 9.18 -8.40 11.06
C ILE A 134 8.64 -6.99 10.81
N THR A 135 9.50 -6.05 10.41
CA THR A 135 9.07 -4.71 10.02
C THR A 135 9.00 -4.55 8.51
N VAL A 136 8.15 -3.64 8.03
CA VAL A 136 8.09 -3.28 6.60
C VAL A 136 9.45 -2.80 6.10
N GLN A 137 10.16 -1.98 6.88
CA GLN A 137 11.53 -1.52 6.54
C GLN A 137 12.44 -2.72 6.25
N SER A 138 12.47 -3.72 7.13
CA SER A 138 13.33 -4.90 6.93
C SER A 138 12.94 -5.71 5.69
N ILE A 139 11.64 -5.88 5.41
CA ILE A 139 11.18 -6.60 4.21
C ILE A 139 11.60 -5.84 2.96
N VAL A 140 11.34 -4.53 2.89
CA VAL A 140 11.65 -3.71 1.71
C VAL A 140 13.14 -3.70 1.43
N GLU A 141 13.97 -3.45 2.46
CA GLU A 141 15.42 -3.38 2.27
C GLU A 141 16.02 -4.71 1.80
N ARG A 142 15.48 -5.83 2.27
CA ARG A 142 15.93 -7.17 1.86
C ARG A 142 15.42 -7.54 0.49
N SER A 143 14.14 -7.29 0.20
CA SER A 143 13.55 -7.59 -1.10
C SER A 143 14.27 -6.84 -2.22
N LEU A 144 14.49 -5.53 -2.08
CA LEU A 144 15.16 -4.73 -3.12
C LEU A 144 16.63 -5.16 -3.29
N PHE A 145 17.31 -5.49 -2.18
CA PHE A 145 18.68 -5.99 -2.22
C PHE A 145 18.78 -7.36 -2.90
N ALA A 146 17.89 -8.29 -2.55
CA ALA A 146 17.80 -9.63 -3.14
C ALA A 146 17.48 -9.60 -4.64
N SER A 147 16.56 -8.71 -5.03
CA SER A 147 16.23 -8.46 -6.43
C SER A 147 17.27 -7.64 -7.17
N ASN A 148 18.33 -7.18 -6.51
CA ASN A 148 19.37 -6.33 -7.09
C ASN A 148 18.82 -5.05 -7.77
N VAL A 149 17.81 -4.43 -7.16
CA VAL A 149 17.15 -3.22 -7.68
C VAL A 149 17.21 -2.06 -6.68
N GLN A 150 17.14 -0.83 -7.22
CA GLN A 150 17.03 0.41 -6.45
C GLN A 150 16.00 1.34 -7.08
N PHE A 151 15.47 2.29 -6.32
CA PHE A 151 14.67 3.37 -6.92
C PHE A 151 15.58 4.28 -7.76
N ALA A 152 15.26 4.49 -9.03
CA ALA A 152 16.04 5.39 -9.90
C ALA A 152 15.96 6.86 -9.43
N LYS A 153 14.84 7.24 -8.80
CA LYS A 153 14.55 8.57 -8.26
C LYS A 153 13.69 8.45 -7.00
N ASP A 154 13.57 9.54 -6.25
CA ASP A 154 12.70 9.60 -5.07
C ASP A 154 11.22 9.41 -5.46
N PRO A 155 10.56 8.33 -5.01
CA PRO A 155 9.15 8.12 -5.28
C PRO A 155 8.30 9.05 -4.42
N LYS A 156 7.29 9.68 -5.02
CA LYS A 156 6.30 10.48 -4.29
C LYS A 156 5.19 9.63 -3.69
N ILE A 157 4.91 8.50 -4.33
CA ILE A 157 3.91 7.52 -3.94
C ILE A 157 4.59 6.16 -4.02
N LEU A 158 4.51 5.39 -2.94
CA LEU A 158 5.04 4.05 -2.85
C LEU A 158 3.93 3.11 -2.40
N ILE A 159 3.50 2.22 -3.30
CA ILE A 159 2.57 1.14 -2.99
C ILE A 159 3.40 -0.14 -2.90
N LEU A 160 3.37 -0.79 -1.75
CA LEU A 160 4.09 -2.03 -1.47
C LEU A 160 3.09 -3.18 -1.45
N GLN A 161 3.35 -4.22 -2.22
CA GLN A 161 2.63 -5.48 -2.11
C GLN A 161 3.45 -6.39 -1.18
N LEU A 162 2.87 -6.73 -0.03
CA LEU A 162 3.53 -7.57 0.97
C LEU A 162 3.59 -9.04 0.48
N PRO A 163 4.65 -9.78 0.84
CA PRO A 163 4.87 -11.13 0.36
C PRO A 163 3.82 -12.11 0.90
N ARG A 164 3.15 -12.83 -0.01
CA ARG A 164 2.21 -13.92 0.30
C ARG A 164 2.42 -15.08 -0.69
N TYR A 165 2.28 -16.32 -0.22
CA TYR A 165 2.24 -17.51 -1.09
C TYR A 165 0.79 -17.98 -1.20
N GLY A 166 0.07 -17.41 -2.17
CA GLY A 166 -1.38 -17.59 -2.28
C GLY A 166 -2.08 -17.18 -0.99
N GLN A 167 -2.74 -18.12 -0.33
CA GLN A 167 -3.46 -17.86 0.93
C GLN A 167 -2.56 -17.86 2.18
N GLN A 168 -1.33 -18.38 2.07
CA GLN A 168 -0.43 -18.49 3.22
C GLN A 168 0.36 -17.21 3.44
N LYS A 169 0.34 -16.72 4.69
CA LYS A 169 1.18 -15.60 5.15
C LYS A 169 2.61 -16.10 5.34
N VAL A 170 3.60 -15.34 4.85
CA VAL A 170 5.02 -15.65 5.08
C VAL A 170 5.44 -15.33 6.53
N PHE A 171 4.82 -14.30 7.10
CA PHE A 171 5.09 -13.80 8.44
C PHE A 171 3.82 -13.83 9.28
N ASP A 172 3.93 -14.21 10.56
CA ASP A 172 2.79 -14.20 11.48
C ASP A 172 2.30 -12.78 11.76
N LYS A 173 3.25 -11.83 11.88
CA LYS A 173 2.99 -10.41 12.14
C LYS A 173 3.99 -9.51 11.41
N ILE A 174 3.48 -8.43 10.84
CA ILE A 174 4.28 -7.38 10.21
C ILE A 174 4.00 -6.06 10.94
N ILE A 175 5.07 -5.34 11.28
CA ILE A 175 4.99 -4.00 11.89
C ILE A 175 5.11 -2.96 10.77
N PRO A 176 4.01 -2.26 10.42
CA PRO A 176 4.04 -1.16 9.48
C PRO A 176 4.52 0.12 10.20
N GLN A 177 5.80 0.47 10.03
CA GLN A 177 6.33 1.69 10.64
C GLN A 177 5.66 2.93 10.08
N GLN A 178 5.49 3.97 10.91
CA GLN A 178 4.88 5.24 10.49
C GLN A 178 5.73 5.99 9.46
N GLU A 179 7.04 5.76 9.48
CA GLU A 179 8.01 6.29 8.53
C GLU A 179 8.81 5.13 7.92
N LEU A 180 9.00 5.18 6.61
CA LEU A 180 9.89 4.31 5.86
C LEU A 180 11.09 5.12 5.39
N ASP A 181 12.30 4.73 5.77
CA ASP A 181 13.53 5.36 5.32
C ASP A 181 13.97 4.73 4.00
N ILE A 182 13.89 5.50 2.92
CA ILE A 182 14.28 5.06 1.57
C ILE A 182 15.66 5.59 1.15
N THR A 183 16.36 6.31 2.04
CA THR A 183 17.59 7.04 1.71
C THR A 183 18.57 6.18 0.93
N HIS A 184 18.80 4.96 1.39
CA HIS A 184 19.78 4.04 0.84
C HIS A 184 19.20 3.05 -0.19
N LEU A 185 17.91 3.17 -0.48
CA LEU A 185 17.20 2.39 -1.49
C LEU A 185 17.14 3.12 -2.83
N VAL A 186 17.44 4.42 -2.85
CA VAL A 186 17.52 5.22 -4.07
C VAL A 186 18.92 5.13 -4.68
N PHE A 187 18.98 5.10 -6.01
CA PHE A 187 20.21 5.11 -6.79
C PHE A 187 21.11 6.28 -6.40
N ASP A 188 22.43 6.05 -6.47
CA ASP A 188 23.51 6.97 -6.08
C ASP A 188 23.57 7.32 -4.58
N SER A 189 22.73 6.70 -3.75
CA SER A 189 22.84 6.81 -2.29
C SER A 189 23.64 5.67 -1.68
N LYS A 190 24.42 5.98 -0.64
CA LYS A 190 25.15 4.97 0.15
C LYS A 190 24.46 4.67 1.47
N ARG A 191 24.46 3.40 1.87
CA ARG A 191 24.03 2.96 3.21
C ARG A 191 24.95 3.54 4.29
N PRO A 192 24.46 3.83 5.50
CA PRO A 192 25.32 4.15 6.63
C PRO A 192 26.06 2.90 7.12
N CYS A 193 27.35 3.03 7.42
CA CYS A 193 28.19 2.00 7.99
C CYS A 193 27.67 1.60 9.39
N THR A 194 27.53 0.29 9.62
CA THR A 194 27.06 -0.28 10.89
C THR A 194 28.02 -0.08 12.06
N MET A 195 29.24 0.41 11.84
CA MET A 195 30.20 0.69 12.91
C MET A 195 30.30 2.19 13.21
N CYS A 196 30.42 3.03 12.16
CA CYS A 196 30.73 4.46 12.32
C CYS A 196 29.64 5.42 11.81
N GLY A 197 28.60 4.93 11.13
CA GLY A 197 27.51 5.74 10.59
C GLY A 197 27.83 6.57 9.34
N LYS A 198 29.10 6.62 8.90
CA LYS A 198 29.50 7.26 7.62
C LYS A 198 29.02 6.44 6.42
N ALA A 199 29.09 7.00 5.21
CA ALA A 199 28.76 6.28 3.99
C ALA A 199 29.59 4.99 3.86
N ALA A 200 28.94 3.85 3.67
CA ALA A 200 29.59 2.56 3.51
C ALA A 200 30.13 2.38 2.09
N ASP A 201 31.36 1.88 1.98
CA ASP A 201 32.00 1.56 0.70
C ASP A 201 31.90 0.06 0.35
N LEU A 202 31.61 -0.78 1.34
CA LEU A 202 31.50 -2.23 1.20
C LEU A 202 30.20 -2.72 1.84
N ILE A 203 29.56 -3.67 1.19
CA ILE A 203 28.44 -4.44 1.72
C ILE A 203 28.75 -5.92 1.58
N CYS A 204 28.55 -6.67 2.66
CA CYS A 204 28.60 -8.13 2.62
C CYS A 204 27.16 -8.64 2.42
N PRO A 205 26.83 -9.26 1.27
CA PRO A 205 25.48 -9.76 0.99
C PRO A 205 25.00 -10.77 2.04
N GLU A 206 25.86 -11.72 2.39
CA GLU A 206 25.55 -12.77 3.35
C GLU A 206 25.26 -12.19 4.74
N CYS A 207 26.12 -11.30 5.24
CA CYS A 207 25.87 -10.63 6.52
C CYS A 207 24.60 -9.78 6.51
N PHE A 208 24.24 -9.16 5.38
CA PHE A 208 23.05 -8.32 5.30
C PHE A 208 21.76 -9.15 5.32
N LEU A 209 21.72 -10.22 4.52
CA LEU A 209 20.55 -11.09 4.39
C LEU A 209 20.33 -11.98 5.61
N THR A 210 21.40 -12.49 6.21
CA THR A 210 21.31 -13.44 7.34
C THR A 210 21.22 -12.77 8.71
N LYS A 211 21.53 -11.47 8.83
CA LYS A 211 21.51 -10.77 10.12
C LYS A 211 20.14 -10.91 10.78
N GLU A 212 20.09 -11.34 12.04
CA GLU A 212 18.83 -11.30 12.79
C GLU A 212 18.45 -9.85 13.10
N VAL A 213 17.19 -9.49 12.82
CA VAL A 213 16.68 -8.15 13.09
C VAL A 213 15.95 -8.21 14.42
N LEU A 214 16.67 -7.96 15.51
CA LEU A 214 16.08 -7.94 16.86
C LEU A 214 15.22 -6.68 17.03
N LEU A 215 14.05 -6.81 17.66
CA LEU A 215 13.10 -5.71 17.90
C LEU A 215 13.73 -4.49 18.58
N GLY A 216 14.72 -4.72 19.46
CA GLY A 216 15.44 -3.64 20.16
C GLY A 216 16.32 -2.78 19.25
N GLU A 217 16.77 -3.29 18.10
CA GLU A 217 17.56 -2.53 17.12
C GLU A 217 16.69 -1.65 16.20
N MET A 218 15.38 -1.88 16.17
CA MET A 218 14.44 -1.20 15.28
C MET A 218 14.20 0.26 15.65
N ASN A 219 14.44 0.64 16.92
CA ASN A 219 14.44 2.04 17.37
C ASN A 219 15.83 2.70 17.28
N SER A 220 16.91 1.94 17.12
CA SER A 220 18.29 2.46 17.15
C SER A 220 18.89 2.72 15.76
N SER A 221 18.29 2.19 14.69
CA SER A 221 18.57 2.65 13.32
C SER A 221 18.15 4.11 13.09
N LEU A 222 17.14 4.59 13.82
CA LEU A 222 16.73 6.00 13.88
C LEU A 222 17.67 6.88 14.73
N SER A 223 18.46 6.30 15.64
CA SER A 223 19.31 7.06 16.57
C SER A 223 20.77 7.20 16.13
N ARG A 224 21.24 6.41 15.14
CA ARG A 224 22.48 6.71 14.43
C ARG A 224 22.25 7.78 13.38
N ARG A 225 21.94 8.99 13.85
CA ARG A 225 21.94 10.23 13.06
C ARG A 225 23.33 10.44 12.47
N SER A 226 23.56 9.94 11.26
CA SER A 226 24.64 10.46 10.44
C SER A 226 24.19 11.84 9.96
N GLN A 227 24.65 12.90 10.62
CA GLN A 227 24.44 14.29 10.18
C GLN A 227 24.93 14.57 8.75
N ALA A 228 25.63 13.61 8.12
CA ALA A 228 26.27 13.72 6.82
C ALA A 228 25.41 13.26 5.63
N ILE A 229 24.27 12.58 5.82
CA ILE A 229 23.43 12.08 4.72
C ILE A 229 22.03 12.67 4.80
N ALA A 230 21.56 13.29 3.71
CA ALA A 230 20.20 13.80 3.61
C ALA A 230 19.21 12.65 3.68
N GLN A 231 18.41 12.60 4.76
CA GLN A 231 17.42 11.54 4.97
C GLN A 231 16.24 11.70 4.03
N ARG A 232 15.84 10.60 3.39
CA ARG A 232 14.67 10.50 2.52
C ARG A 232 13.69 9.55 3.19
N LYS A 233 12.60 10.11 3.72
CA LYS A 233 11.58 9.36 4.46
C LYS A 233 10.21 9.50 3.80
N LEU A 234 9.49 8.39 3.74
CA LEU A 234 8.10 8.34 3.34
C LEU A 234 7.21 8.11 4.56
N GLN A 235 6.02 8.70 4.54
CA GLN A 235 5.05 8.56 5.62
C GLN A 235 4.00 7.52 5.26
N LEU A 236 3.75 6.57 6.16
CA LEU A 236 2.68 5.58 5.98
C LEU A 236 1.32 6.28 6.09
N MET A 237 0.53 6.17 5.02
CA MET A 237 -0.80 6.79 4.92
C MET A 237 -1.94 5.79 5.02
N ALA A 238 -1.78 4.60 4.45
CA ALA A 238 -2.81 3.58 4.46
C ALA A 238 -2.20 2.18 4.44
N VAL A 239 -2.96 1.22 4.95
CA VAL A 239 -2.70 -0.21 4.87
C VAL A 239 -3.98 -0.87 4.38
N LEU A 240 -3.89 -1.62 3.29
CA LEU A 240 -4.96 -2.48 2.83
C LEU A 240 -4.71 -3.88 3.37
N CYS A 241 -5.66 -4.43 4.12
CA CYS A 241 -5.56 -5.74 4.76
C CYS A 241 -6.63 -6.66 4.19
N ILE A 242 -6.32 -7.95 4.18
CA ILE A 242 -7.25 -9.01 3.81
C ILE A 242 -7.16 -10.14 4.83
N GLU A 243 -8.33 -10.58 5.28
CA GLU A 243 -8.49 -11.81 6.03
C GLU A 243 -9.41 -12.75 5.23
N MET A 244 -8.87 -13.90 4.81
CA MET A 244 -9.51 -14.85 3.89
C MET A 244 -9.90 -14.20 2.55
N SER A 245 -11.08 -13.57 2.49
CA SER A 245 -11.70 -12.98 1.30
C SER A 245 -12.44 -11.67 1.63
N HIS A 246 -12.00 -10.98 2.68
CA HIS A 246 -12.60 -9.71 3.07
C HIS A 246 -11.54 -8.65 3.25
N TYR A 247 -11.63 -7.61 2.42
CA TYR A 247 -10.73 -6.47 2.46
C TYR A 247 -11.22 -5.40 3.43
N VAL A 248 -10.33 -4.97 4.30
CA VAL A 248 -10.49 -3.82 5.19
C VAL A 248 -9.30 -2.88 5.00
N THR A 249 -9.42 -1.62 5.39
CA THR A 249 -8.28 -0.71 5.33
C THR A 249 -8.10 0.07 6.61
N PHE A 250 -6.85 0.32 6.94
CA PHE A 250 -6.44 1.25 7.97
C PHE A 250 -5.87 2.48 7.32
N VAL A 251 -6.38 3.67 7.66
CA VAL A 251 -5.92 4.94 7.11
C VAL A 251 -5.51 5.89 8.22
N ARG A 252 -4.47 6.67 7.97
CA ARG A 252 -4.06 7.75 8.84
C ARG A 252 -5.00 8.93 8.63
N ALA A 253 -5.59 9.44 9.70
CA ALA A 253 -6.41 10.64 9.61
C ALA A 253 -5.55 11.87 9.26
N ILE A 254 -5.99 12.69 8.31
CA ILE A 254 -5.24 13.90 7.90
C ILE A 254 -5.10 14.90 9.06
N ASN A 255 -6.15 15.02 9.89
CA ASN A 255 -6.26 16.08 10.90
C ASN A 255 -5.95 15.60 12.34
N ALA A 256 -5.60 14.32 12.50
CA ALA A 256 -5.29 13.74 13.79
C ALA A 256 -4.21 12.68 13.58
N ASN A 257 -3.18 12.63 14.43
CA ASN A 257 -2.19 11.55 14.41
C ASN A 257 -2.80 10.23 14.95
N LYS A 258 -3.92 9.81 14.35
CA LYS A 258 -4.77 8.69 14.72
C LYS A 258 -5.00 7.84 13.50
N TRP A 259 -5.18 6.55 13.74
CA TRP A 259 -5.52 5.57 12.72
C TRP A 259 -7.01 5.28 12.76
N LEU A 260 -7.60 5.16 11.57
CA LEU A 260 -8.99 4.77 11.38
C LEU A 260 -9.01 3.41 10.68
N MET A 261 -9.74 2.46 11.22
CA MET A 261 -10.11 1.23 10.53
C MET A 261 -11.42 1.46 9.79
N PHE A 262 -11.49 1.03 8.53
CA PHE A 262 -12.69 1.06 7.71
C PHE A 262 -13.03 -0.35 7.24
N ASP A 263 -14.28 -0.75 7.49
CA ASP A 263 -14.89 -1.96 6.97
C ASP A 263 -16.21 -1.61 6.25
N SER A 264 -16.30 -1.99 4.98
CA SER A 264 -17.45 -1.71 4.11
C SER A 264 -18.67 -2.58 4.42
N MET A 265 -18.48 -3.71 5.10
CA MET A 265 -19.50 -4.72 5.39
C MET A 265 -19.46 -5.18 6.87
N ALA A 266 -19.18 -4.24 7.77
CA ALA A 266 -19.01 -4.50 9.21
C ALA A 266 -20.26 -5.12 9.87
N ASP A 267 -21.45 -4.76 9.40
CA ASP A 267 -22.73 -5.30 9.88
C ASP A 267 -23.74 -5.42 8.72
N ARG A 268 -24.88 -6.08 8.94
CA ARG A 268 -25.93 -6.28 7.95
C ARG A 268 -27.32 -6.11 8.56
N VAL A 269 -28.13 -5.29 7.90
CA VAL A 269 -29.56 -5.15 8.23
C VAL A 269 -30.38 -5.97 7.25
N GLY A 270 -31.24 -6.85 7.77
CA GLY A 270 -32.14 -7.69 6.98
C GLY A 270 -31.53 -9.02 6.53
N LEU A 271 -32.29 -9.79 5.75
CA LEU A 271 -31.90 -11.10 5.22
C LEU A 271 -31.60 -11.00 3.73
N SER A 272 -32.30 -11.72 2.86
CA SER A 272 -32.00 -11.78 1.42
C SER A 272 -32.13 -10.43 0.68
N ASP A 273 -33.01 -9.55 1.14
CA ASP A 273 -33.23 -8.18 0.64
C ASP A 273 -32.50 -7.11 1.48
N GLY A 274 -31.69 -7.56 2.43
CA GLY A 274 -30.94 -6.71 3.34
C GLY A 274 -29.79 -5.94 2.68
N TYR A 275 -29.19 -5.04 3.45
CA TYR A 275 -28.05 -4.23 3.01
C TYR A 275 -26.95 -4.22 4.07
N ASN A 276 -25.71 -4.06 3.60
CA ASN A 276 -24.54 -3.98 4.48
C ASN A 276 -24.44 -2.59 5.10
N VAL A 277 -23.86 -2.53 6.30
CA VAL A 277 -23.65 -1.32 7.07
C VAL A 277 -22.14 -1.12 7.25
N PRO A 278 -21.57 -0.04 6.69
CA PRO A 278 -20.15 0.23 6.85
C PRO A 278 -19.84 0.88 8.19
N GLU A 279 -18.65 0.58 8.71
CA GLU A 279 -18.13 1.12 9.96
C GLU A 279 -16.76 1.78 9.75
N VAL A 280 -16.56 2.90 10.45
CA VAL A 280 -15.25 3.56 10.61
C VAL A 280 -14.98 3.72 12.10
N SER A 281 -13.95 3.06 12.60
CA SER A 281 -13.56 3.05 14.02
C SER A 281 -12.13 3.56 14.20
N VAL A 282 -11.83 4.11 15.39
CA VAL A 282 -10.47 4.59 15.72
C VAL A 282 -9.67 3.41 16.26
N THR A 283 -8.44 3.21 15.76
CA THR A 283 -7.50 2.22 16.30
C THR A 283 -6.25 2.89 16.86
N LEU A 284 -5.70 2.31 17.93
CA LEU A 284 -4.50 2.79 18.63
C LEU A 284 -3.23 2.11 18.15
N HIS A 285 -3.33 0.90 17.60
CA HIS A 285 -2.18 0.11 17.20
C HIS A 285 -2.42 -0.57 15.84
N LEU A 286 -1.44 -0.43 14.95
CA LEU A 286 -1.35 -1.18 13.70
C LEU A 286 -0.44 -2.38 13.92
N TYR A 287 -1.03 -3.56 14.09
CA TYR A 287 -0.35 -4.84 13.95
C TYR A 287 -1.12 -5.62 12.88
N ILE A 288 -0.44 -6.06 11.82
CA ILE A 288 -1.04 -6.72 10.65
C ILE A 288 -0.54 -8.16 10.58
#